data_AF-A0A9D2TLG9-F1
#
_entry.id   AF-A0A9D2TLG9-F1
#
_cell.length_a   1.000
_cell.length_b   1.000
_cell.length_c   1.000
_cell.angle_alpha   90.00
_cell.angle_beta   90.00
_cell.angle_gamma   90.00
#
_symmetry.space_group_name_H-M   'P 1'
#
loop_
_entity.id
_entity.type
_entity.pdbx_description
1 polymer ?
#
loop_
_entity_poly.entity_id
_entity_poly.type
_entity_poly.pdbx_seq_one_letter_code
_entity_poly.pdbx_strand_id
1 'polypeptide(L)'
;MELLEKELRTVANNSRKQHILLSLIAANRCENTVDGKRTRIKACLHGYTKMTPAISKELEAIGFTLSEDGKHIKLIFGEDPRYTGTLSKTGSDHRAGDNTAHDLIRSIF
;
A
#
# COMPACT_ATOMS: atom_id res chain seq x y z
N MET A 1 9.40 2.73 -7.08
CA MET A 1 9.95 2.48 -8.44
C MET A 1 10.15 3.78 -9.20
N GLU A 2 9.17 4.69 -9.15
CA GLU A 2 9.19 6.00 -9.84
C GLU A 2 10.47 6.82 -9.63
N LEU A 3 11.04 6.85 -8.41
CA LEU A 3 12.32 7.52 -8.15
C LEU A 3 13.48 6.95 -8.99
N LEU A 4 13.60 5.61 -9.05
CA LEU A 4 14.67 4.96 -9.81
C LEU A 4 14.48 5.16 -11.31
N GLU A 5 13.23 5.13 -11.78
CA GLU A 5 12.89 5.42 -13.18
C GLU A 5 13.18 6.87 -13.56
N LYS A 6 12.92 7.82 -12.65
CA LYS A 6 13.26 9.23 -12.84
C LYS A 6 14.77 9.42 -12.93
N GLU A 7 15.53 8.82 -12.02
CA GLU A 7 17.00 8.89 -12.06
C GLU A 7 17.58 8.18 -13.29
N LEU A 8 16.97 7.09 -13.75
CA LEU A 8 17.41 6.40 -14.96
C LEU A 8 17.36 7.32 -16.20
N ARG A 9 16.44 8.29 -16.26
CA ARG A 9 16.30 9.24 -17.37
C ARG A 9 17.42 10.28 -17.44
N THR A 10 18.13 10.52 -16.35
CA THR A 10 19.16 11.57 -16.26
C THR A 10 20.59 11.00 -16.35
N VAL A 11 20.75 9.70 -16.19
CA VAL A 11 22.05 9.03 -16.13
C VAL A 11 22.60 8.79 -17.53
N ALA A 12 23.92 8.96 -17.69
CA ALA A 12 24.63 8.69 -18.94
C ALA A 12 24.44 7.24 -19.40
N ASN A 13 24.20 7.09 -20.70
CA ASN A 13 24.02 5.79 -21.34
C ASN A 13 25.27 4.91 -21.21
N ASN A 14 25.02 3.61 -21.05
CA ASN A 14 26.01 2.54 -20.88
C ASN A 14 26.97 2.73 -19.69
N SER A 15 26.61 3.58 -18.73
CA SER A 15 27.39 3.73 -17.50
C SER A 15 27.08 2.63 -16.50
N ARG A 16 28.03 2.35 -15.60
CA ARG A 16 27.81 1.42 -14.48
C ARG A 16 26.60 1.80 -13.62
N LYS A 17 26.36 3.11 -13.43
CA LYS A 17 25.18 3.63 -12.72
C LYS A 17 23.88 3.23 -13.44
N GLN A 18 23.83 3.33 -14.77
CA GLN A 18 22.67 2.90 -15.55
C GLN A 18 22.42 1.39 -15.40
N HIS A 19 23.47 0.57 -15.52
CA HIS A 19 23.34 -0.89 -15.38
C HIS A 19 22.82 -1.30 -13.99
N ILE A 20 23.30 -0.66 -12.93
CA ILE A 20 22.84 -0.92 -11.56
C ILE A 20 21.36 -0.53 -11.41
N LEU A 21 20.97 0.67 -11.87
CA LEU A 21 19.58 1.12 -11.79
C LEU A 21 18.63 0.19 -12.55
N LEU A 22 19.00 -0.24 -13.76
CA LEU A 22 18.23 -1.21 -14.54
C LEU A 22 18.09 -2.54 -13.81
N SER A 23 19.17 -3.03 -13.21
CA SER A 23 19.16 -4.29 -12.44
C SER A 23 18.24 -4.20 -11.23
N LEU A 24 18.29 -3.07 -10.49
CA LEU A 24 17.41 -2.83 -9.34
C LEU A 24 15.94 -2.73 -9.75
N ILE A 25 15.64 -2.03 -10.85
CA ILE A 25 14.26 -1.92 -11.37
C ILE A 25 13.75 -3.29 -11.82
N ALA A 26 14.56 -4.07 -12.54
CA ALA A 26 14.19 -5.39 -13.02
C ALA A 26 13.94 -6.37 -11.87
N ALA A 27 14.81 -6.36 -10.84
CA ALA A 27 14.68 -7.22 -9.67
C ALA A 27 13.48 -6.88 -8.79
N ASN A 28 12.99 -5.64 -8.83
CA ASN A 28 11.90 -5.16 -8.00
C ASN A 28 10.64 -4.81 -8.80
N ARG A 29 10.48 -5.33 -10.03
CA ARG A 29 9.35 -5.00 -10.91
C ARG A 29 8.03 -5.31 -10.19
N CYS A 30 7.29 -4.26 -9.85
CA CYS A 30 5.98 -4.34 -9.21
C CYS A 30 4.92 -4.07 -10.26
N GLU A 31 4.01 -5.04 -10.48
CA GLU A 31 2.91 -4.90 -11.44
C GLU A 31 1.92 -3.80 -11.06
N ASN A 32 1.83 -3.47 -9.77
CA ASN A 32 0.93 -2.46 -9.25
C ASN A 32 1.63 -1.11 -9.10
N THR A 33 1.18 -0.11 -9.85
CA THR A 33 1.61 1.29 -9.70
C THR A 33 1.18 1.86 -8.35
N VAL A 34 1.94 2.85 -7.86
CA VAL A 34 1.62 3.58 -6.60
C VAL A 34 0.21 4.15 -6.64
N ASP A 35 -0.16 4.82 -7.74
CA ASP A 35 -1.49 5.41 -7.90
C ASP A 35 -2.61 4.37 -7.97
N GLY A 36 -2.34 3.21 -8.58
CA GLY A 36 -3.26 2.08 -8.59
C GLY A 36 -3.54 1.57 -7.18
N LYS A 37 -2.49 1.37 -6.37
CA LYS A 37 -2.65 0.96 -4.96
C LYS A 37 -3.38 2.02 -4.14
N ARG A 38 -3.03 3.30 -4.28
CA ARG A 38 -3.72 4.41 -3.60
C ARG A 38 -5.22 4.43 -3.90
N THR A 39 -5.58 4.29 -5.17
CA THR A 39 -6.98 4.28 -5.61
C THR A 39 -7.73 3.08 -5.04
N ARG A 40 -7.13 1.89 -5.09
CA ARG A 40 -7.71 0.67 -4.53
C ARG A 40 -7.89 0.75 -3.02
N ILE A 41 -6.93 1.31 -2.27
CA ILE A 41 -7.06 1.50 -0.81
C ILE A 41 -8.24 2.42 -0.50
N LYS A 42 -8.36 3.58 -1.17
CA LYS A 42 -9.49 4.50 -0.97
C LYS A 42 -10.82 3.81 -1.26
N ALA A 43 -10.92 3.14 -2.42
CA ALA A 43 -12.16 2.46 -2.81
C ALA A 43 -12.54 1.32 -1.86
N CYS A 44 -11.55 0.55 -1.38
CA CYS A 44 -11.76 -0.58 -0.48
C CYS A 44 -12.28 -0.15 0.90
N LEU A 45 -11.78 0.98 1.42
CA LEU A 45 -12.13 1.48 2.75
C LEU A 45 -13.21 2.57 2.75
N HIS A 46 -13.67 3.00 1.58
CA HIS A 46 -14.72 4.00 1.46
C HIS A 46 -16.04 3.49 2.04
N GLY A 47 -16.62 4.25 2.98
CA GLY A 47 -17.86 3.85 3.66
C GLY A 47 -17.74 2.55 4.46
N TYR A 48 -16.52 2.18 4.88
CA TYR A 48 -16.27 0.98 5.67
C TYR A 48 -17.11 0.96 6.95
N THR A 49 -17.85 -0.13 7.15
CA THR A 49 -18.68 -0.38 8.34
C THR A 49 -18.34 -1.69 9.04
N LYS A 50 -17.82 -2.68 8.31
CA LYS A 50 -17.42 -3.97 8.86
C LYS A 50 -16.36 -4.63 7.99
N MET A 51 -15.52 -5.45 8.60
CA MET A 51 -14.58 -6.28 7.84
C MET A 51 -15.34 -7.42 7.15
N THR A 52 -15.38 -7.39 5.83
CA THR A 52 -15.95 -8.48 5.03
C THR A 52 -14.84 -9.34 4.42
N PRO A 53 -15.14 -10.59 4.02
CA PRO A 53 -14.18 -11.42 3.28
C PRO A 53 -13.68 -10.78 1.99
N ALA A 54 -14.49 -9.94 1.34
CA ALA A 54 -14.09 -9.21 0.14
C ALA A 54 -13.08 -8.10 0.45
N ILE A 55 -13.31 -7.33 1.51
CA ILE A 55 -12.40 -6.24 1.93
C ILE A 55 -11.06 -6.81 2.39
N SER A 56 -11.06 -7.85 3.22
CA SER A 56 -9.83 -8.51 3.68
C SER A 56 -9.01 -9.05 2.51
N LYS A 57 -9.64 -9.78 1.59
CA LYS A 57 -8.97 -10.30 0.39
C LYS A 57 -8.40 -9.20 -0.51
N GLU A 58 -9.11 -8.08 -0.66
CA GLU A 58 -8.63 -6.93 -1.44
C GLU A 58 -7.43 -6.25 -0.78
N LEU A 59 -7.46 -6.08 0.55
CA LEU A 59 -6.34 -5.54 1.32
C LEU A 59 -5.10 -6.46 1.22
N GLU A 60 -5.27 -7.77 1.33
CA GLU A 60 -4.20 -8.75 1.12
C GLU A 60 -3.62 -8.65 -0.29
N ALA A 61 -4.48 -8.54 -1.32
CA ALA A 61 -4.05 -8.38 -2.70
C ALA A 61 -3.30 -7.05 -2.97
N ILE A 62 -3.52 -6.02 -2.17
CA ILE A 62 -2.76 -4.75 -2.24
C ILE A 62 -1.37 -4.90 -1.58
N GLY A 63 -1.25 -5.82 -0.62
CA GLY A 63 -0.02 -6.12 0.13
C GLY A 63 -0.13 -5.87 1.63
N PHE A 64 -1.33 -5.91 2.21
CA PHE A 64 -1.52 -5.84 3.66
C PHE A 64 -1.59 -7.22 4.30
N THR A 65 -0.98 -7.36 5.46
CA THR A 65 -1.24 -8.45 6.39
C THR A 65 -2.23 -7.97 7.44
N LEU A 66 -3.30 -8.76 7.67
CA LEU A 66 -4.30 -8.48 8.68
C LEU A 66 -4.01 -9.28 9.95
N SER A 67 -4.04 -8.62 11.10
CA SER A 67 -3.94 -9.27 12.40
C SER A 67 -5.13 -8.85 13.27
N GLU A 68 -5.82 -9.80 13.87
CA GLU A 68 -6.90 -9.50 14.79
C GLU A 68 -6.34 -9.02 16.14
N ASP A 69 -6.91 -7.94 16.66
CA ASP A 69 -6.60 -7.37 17.97
C ASP A 69 -7.92 -7.04 18.71
N GLY A 70 -8.52 -8.08 19.30
CA GLY A 70 -9.80 -7.98 20.01
C GLY A 70 -10.93 -7.45 19.13
N LYS A 71 -11.38 -6.22 19.39
CA LYS A 71 -12.43 -5.51 18.63
C LYS A 71 -11.91 -4.81 17.37
N HIS A 72 -10.60 -4.75 17.20
CA HIS A 72 -9.94 -4.10 16.08
C HIS A 72 -9.20 -5.10 15.21
N ILE A 73 -8.88 -4.67 14.01
CA ILE A 73 -8.06 -5.36 13.03
C ILE A 73 -6.92 -4.42 12.70
N LYS A 74 -5.70 -4.92 12.91
CA LYS A 74 -4.47 -4.24 12.54
C LYS A 74 -4.12 -4.60 11.10
N LEU A 75 -3.84 -3.58 10.30
CA LEU A 75 -3.34 -3.68 8.94
C LEU A 75 -1.83 -3.39 8.97
N ILE A 76 -1.01 -4.22 8.34
CA ILE A 76 0.45 -4.02 8.23
C ILE A 76 0.82 -4.11 6.76
N PHE A 77 1.38 -3.06 6.18
CA PHE A 77 1.76 -3.04 4.76
C PHE A 77 3.15 -3.63 4.55
N GLY A 78 3.29 -4.60 3.65
CA GLY A 78 4.57 -5.17 3.25
C GLY A 78 5.36 -5.81 4.40
N GLU A 79 4.65 -6.36 5.40
CA GLU A 79 5.23 -6.95 6.62
C GLU A 79 6.11 -5.98 7.44
N ASP A 80 5.99 -4.67 7.20
CA ASP A 80 6.77 -3.65 7.89
C ASP A 80 5.92 -2.96 8.98
N PRO A 81 6.28 -3.13 10.27
CA PRO A 81 5.50 -2.60 11.38
C PRO A 81 5.51 -1.06 11.48
N ARG A 82 6.24 -0.35 10.61
CA ARG A 82 6.17 1.12 10.50
C ARG A 82 4.95 1.59 9.73
N TYR A 83 4.41 0.77 8.85
CA TYR A 83 3.28 1.10 7.97
C TYR A 83 2.03 0.35 8.40
N THR A 84 1.36 0.87 9.44
CA THR A 84 0.21 0.20 10.06
C THR A 84 -1.02 1.08 10.12
N GLY A 85 -2.19 0.45 10.06
CA GLY A 85 -3.49 1.08 10.31
C GLY A 85 -4.34 0.20 11.21
N THR A 86 -5.36 0.79 11.84
CA THR A 86 -6.27 0.08 12.73
C THR A 86 -7.70 0.34 12.30
N LEU A 87 -8.46 -0.72 12.06
CA LEU A 87 -9.89 -0.66 11.75
C LEU A 87 -10.67 -1.39 12.84
N SER A 88 -11.86 -0.90 13.19
CA SER A 88 -12.78 -1.68 14.02
C SER A 88 -13.36 -2.85 13.22
N LYS A 89 -13.58 -4.01 13.87
CA LYS A 89 -14.27 -5.15 13.23
C LYS A 89 -15.66 -4.77 12.74
N THR A 90 -16.33 -3.92 13.52
CA THR A 90 -17.59 -3.27 13.21
C THR A 90 -17.50 -1.81 13.64
N GLY A 91 -17.75 -0.88 12.73
CA GLY A 91 -17.74 0.55 12.95
C GLY A 91 -19.13 1.13 12.76
N SER A 92 -19.58 1.95 13.70
CA SER A 92 -20.76 2.81 13.54
C SER A 92 -20.43 4.11 12.79
N ASP A 93 -19.16 4.54 12.82
CA ASP A 93 -18.68 5.73 12.11
C ASP A 93 -18.24 5.37 10.69
N HIS A 94 -19.02 5.82 9.73
CA HIS A 94 -18.78 5.66 8.30
C HIS A 94 -17.55 6.41 7.78
N ARG A 95 -17.01 7.38 8.54
CA ARG A 95 -15.77 8.12 8.16
C ARG A 95 -14.49 7.45 8.65
N ALA A 96 -14.59 6.48 9.55
CA ALA A 96 -13.43 5.81 10.13
C ALA A 96 -12.56 5.16 9.04
N GLY A 97 -13.18 4.47 8.07
CA GLY A 97 -12.47 3.87 6.94
C GLY A 97 -11.75 4.87 6.06
N ASP A 98 -12.41 5.98 5.72
CA ASP A 98 -11.81 7.04 4.88
C ASP A 98 -10.60 7.69 5.56
N ASN A 99 -10.70 7.94 6.87
CA ASN A 99 -9.60 8.49 7.65
C ASN A 99 -8.42 7.52 7.71
N THR A 100 -8.67 6.24 8.01
CA THR A 100 -7.62 5.21 8.01
C THR A 100 -6.98 5.05 6.63
N ALA A 101 -7.76 5.09 5.56
CA ALA A 101 -7.25 5.07 4.19
C ALA A 101 -6.31 6.25 3.91
N HIS A 102 -6.68 7.44 4.37
CA HIS A 102 -5.86 8.64 4.22
C HIS A 102 -4.52 8.50 4.96
N ASP A 103 -4.55 8.06 6.21
CA ASP A 103 -3.35 7.89 7.04
C ASP A 103 -2.41 6.80 6.49
N LEU A 104 -2.97 5.69 6.02
CA LEU A 104 -2.21 4.63 5.36
C LEU A 104 -1.55 5.13 4.08
N ILE A 105 -2.29 5.82 3.22
CA ILE A 105 -1.74 6.32 1.96
C ILE A 105 -0.61 7.32 2.22
N ARG A 106 -0.80 8.23 3.18
CA ARG A 106 0.21 9.23 3.55
C ARG A 106 1.48 8.60 4.13
N SER A 107 1.36 7.50 4.87
CA SER A 107 2.52 6.84 5.47
C SER A 107 3.26 5.92 4.50
N ILE A 108 2.55 5.26 3.57
CA ILE A 108 3.13 4.28 2.65
C ILE A 108 3.78 4.93 1.41
N PHE A 109 3.19 6.01 0.88
CA PHE A 109 3.53 6.57 -0.43
C PHE A 109 3.84 8.06 -0.40
#